data_AF-A0A0R3UIR7-F1
#
_entry.id   AF-A0A0R3UIR7-F1
#
_cell.length_a   1.000
_cell.length_b   1.000
_cell.length_c   1.000
_cell.angle_alpha   90.00
_cell.angle_beta   90.00
_cell.angle_gamma   90.00
#
_symmetry.space_group_name_H-M   'P 1'
#
loop_
_entity.id
_entity.type
_entity.pdbx_description
1 polymer ?
#
loop_
_entity_poly.entity_id
_entity_poly.type
_entity_poly.pdbx_seq_one_letter_code
_entity_poly.pdbx_strand_id
1 'polypeptide(L)'
;MAIFLNDPKFKPKNPRAVKLTITLPPFTAPRTISTCKHRKRVSPHQFCHEVFENADVSEVFRKSTCENVTAKNKNAINSVVREALGAPRIYFNKTELSIILHMYIQMTGQEMRDISTEEMKGFLHSTLGITNPYSLDGLCRASGVMDSATGVGSKRHISPLAFVRTLSILLRGTIDDRAELAFHVVDFDGDGLLRKTVEFRRLLHNSFDVSISAQNPEIDPDEPSRDTVNYLCDKLNCTVTSHVSLPYFRAMCLEEPWIVECLLPCIPEERINIVFQSLFTTSVHIPSLEHSRQISR
;
A
#
# COMPACT_ATOMS: atom_id res chain seq x y z
N MET A 1 26.33 28.39 32.19
CA MET A 1 26.45 26.95 31.88
C MET A 1 25.35 26.21 32.65
N ALA A 2 24.09 26.41 32.26
CA ALA A 2 22.92 25.87 32.95
C ALA A 2 21.71 25.78 32.00
N ILE A 3 21.92 25.42 30.73
CA ILE A 3 20.84 25.45 29.72
C ILE A 3 20.61 24.07 29.05
N PHE A 4 21.44 23.06 29.33
CA PHE A 4 21.30 21.73 28.68
C PHE A 4 21.26 20.54 29.64
N LEU A 5 21.15 20.78 30.94
CA LEU A 5 21.16 19.68 31.94
C LEU A 5 19.82 18.93 32.05
N ASN A 6 18.77 19.38 31.35
CA ASN A 6 17.43 18.77 31.42
C ASN A 6 16.88 18.31 30.06
N ASP A 7 17.72 18.17 29.02
CA ASP A 7 17.24 17.58 27.75
C ASP A 7 17.20 16.04 27.89
N PRO A 8 16.01 15.40 27.87
CA PRO A 8 15.85 13.97 28.15
C PRO A 8 16.53 13.04 27.13
N LYS A 9 17.10 13.61 26.05
CA LYS A 9 17.71 12.87 24.94
C LYS A 9 19.16 12.42 25.18
N PHE A 10 19.84 12.89 26.23
CA PHE A 10 21.23 12.52 26.52
C PHE A 10 21.40 12.09 27.97
N LYS A 11 21.30 10.78 28.22
CA LYS A 11 21.71 10.17 29.49
C LYS A 11 23.11 9.54 29.32
N PRO A 12 24.07 9.80 30.22
CA PRO A 12 25.39 9.21 30.12
C PRO A 12 25.40 7.73 30.56
N LYS A 13 26.17 6.89 29.85
CA LYS A 13 26.34 5.44 30.09
C LYS A 13 26.93 5.08 31.47
N ASN A 14 27.55 6.04 32.17
CA ASN A 14 28.12 5.86 33.49
C ASN A 14 27.70 7.04 34.40
N PRO A 15 27.03 6.81 35.54
CA PRO A 15 26.60 7.88 36.44
C PRO A 15 27.76 8.52 37.21
N ARG A 16 28.95 7.89 37.22
CA ARG A 16 30.17 8.52 37.71
C ARG A 16 30.73 9.42 36.63
N ALA A 17 30.80 10.72 36.92
CA ALA A 17 31.50 11.68 36.08
C ALA A 17 32.94 11.18 35.88
N VAL A 18 33.27 10.70 34.68
CA VAL A 18 34.66 10.60 34.26
C VAL A 18 35.16 12.03 34.25
N LYS A 19 36.08 12.35 35.17
CA LYS A 19 36.61 13.69 35.36
C LYS A 19 37.58 14.01 34.22
N LEU A 20 37.05 14.17 33.01
CA LEU A 20 37.77 14.76 31.89
C LEU A 20 37.79 16.27 32.14
N THR A 21 38.82 16.74 32.84
CA THR A 21 39.07 18.18 32.99
C THR A 21 39.61 18.71 31.66
N ILE A 22 38.72 18.88 30.68
CA ILE A 22 39.05 19.53 29.42
C ILE A 22 38.53 20.97 29.51
N THR A 23 39.43 21.87 29.88
CA THR A 23 39.18 23.32 29.89
C THR A 23 39.20 23.84 28.45
N LEU A 24 38.09 23.69 27.73
CA LEU A 24 37.93 24.32 26.43
C LEU A 24 37.54 25.80 26.62
N PRO A 25 38.23 26.74 25.97
CA PRO A 25 37.78 28.13 25.95
C PRO A 25 36.38 28.22 25.33
N PRO A 26 35.48 29.06 25.85
CA PRO A 26 34.17 29.33 25.23
C PRO A 26 34.30 29.60 23.73
N PHE A 27 33.30 29.19 22.94
CA PHE A 27 33.33 29.43 21.48
C PHE A 27 33.48 30.92 21.15
N THR A 28 32.94 31.79 22.01
CA THR A 28 33.00 33.25 21.94
C THR A 28 34.31 33.86 22.47
N ALA A 29 35.26 33.05 22.95
CA ALA A 29 36.53 33.56 23.46
C ALA A 29 37.41 34.14 22.32
N PRO A 30 38.06 35.31 22.52
CA PRO A 30 38.91 35.92 21.52
C PRO A 30 40.05 34.99 21.08
N ARG A 31 40.32 34.92 19.76
CA ARG A 31 41.40 34.10 19.19
C ARG A 31 42.78 34.66 19.60
N THR A 32 43.28 34.15 20.71
CA THR A 32 44.62 34.42 21.24
C THR A 32 45.51 33.18 21.06
N ILE A 33 46.83 33.35 20.98
CA ILE A 33 47.78 32.25 20.71
C ILE A 33 47.68 31.13 21.79
N SER A 34 47.38 31.51 23.03
CA SER A 34 47.18 30.60 24.17
C SER A 34 45.88 29.78 24.07
N THR A 35 44.78 30.37 23.58
CA THR A 35 43.49 29.70 23.40
C THR A 35 43.50 28.77 22.18
N CYS A 36 44.26 29.11 21.13
CA CYS A 36 44.48 28.24 19.98
C CYS A 36 45.33 26.99 20.30
N LYS A 37 46.34 27.08 21.17
CA LYS A 37 47.15 25.91 21.57
C LYS A 37 46.33 24.81 22.26
N HIS A 38 45.34 25.18 23.06
CA HIS A 38 44.44 24.22 23.73
C HIS A 38 43.46 23.56 22.75
N ARG A 39 42.99 24.28 21.73
CA ARG A 39 42.14 23.72 20.66
C ARG A 39 42.88 22.76 19.74
N LYS A 40 44.20 22.94 19.55
CA LYS A 40 45.05 22.10 18.67
C LYS A 40 45.37 20.71 19.24
N ARG A 41 45.00 20.41 20.48
CA ARG A 41 45.32 19.12 21.13
C ARG A 41 44.34 17.99 20.83
N VAL A 42 43.19 18.30 20.24
CA VAL A 42 42.21 17.28 19.85
C VAL A 42 41.95 17.45 18.37
N SER A 43 42.36 16.47 17.58
CA SER A 43 42.02 16.48 16.15
C SER A 43 40.50 16.34 16.00
N PRO A 44 39.87 16.99 15.00
CA PRO A 44 38.44 16.82 14.74
C PRO A 44 38.05 15.33 14.58
N HIS A 45 38.96 14.53 14.01
CA HIS A 45 38.81 13.10 13.88
C HIS A 45 38.75 12.38 15.24
N GLN A 46 39.70 12.64 16.15
CA GLN A 46 39.69 12.05 17.49
C GLN A 46 38.50 12.50 18.32
N PHE A 47 38.11 13.78 18.21
CA PHE A 47 36.92 14.29 18.86
C PHE A 47 35.66 13.55 18.39
N CYS A 48 35.47 13.44 17.07
CA CYS A 48 34.34 12.69 16.52
C CYS A 48 34.38 11.23 16.96
N HIS A 49 35.53 10.57 16.87
CA HIS A 49 35.67 9.17 17.28
C HIS A 49 35.30 8.97 18.76
N GLU A 50 35.88 9.75 19.67
CA GLU A 50 35.61 9.65 21.11
C GLU A 50 34.17 10.00 21.47
N VAL A 51 33.56 10.99 20.80
CA VAL A 51 32.17 11.36 21.01
C VAL A 51 31.23 10.27 20.50
N PHE A 52 31.48 9.69 19.32
CA PHE A 52 30.62 8.62 18.79
C PHE A 52 30.79 7.30 19.55
N GLU A 53 31.98 7.01 20.07
CA GLU A 53 32.26 5.78 20.83
C GLU A 53 31.68 5.85 22.26
N ASN A 54 31.70 7.03 22.88
CA ASN A 54 31.25 7.22 24.27
C ASN A 54 29.83 7.82 24.41
N ALA A 55 29.21 8.29 23.33
CA ALA A 55 27.82 8.77 23.38
C ALA A 55 26.86 7.59 23.58
N ASP A 56 25.91 7.77 24.50
CA ASP A 56 24.80 6.84 24.66
C ASP A 56 23.80 7.02 23.52
N VAL A 57 23.96 6.22 22.48
CA VAL A 57 23.09 6.18 21.30
C VAL A 57 21.84 5.34 21.51
N SER A 58 21.66 4.72 22.68
CA SER A 58 20.55 3.78 22.97
C SER A 58 19.16 4.41 22.76
N GLU A 59 19.03 5.71 23.00
CA GLU A 59 17.79 6.48 22.76
C GLU A 59 17.53 6.73 21.26
N VAL A 60 18.58 6.93 20.46
CA VAL A 60 18.48 7.07 18.99
C VAL A 60 18.13 5.72 18.37
N PHE A 61 18.73 4.63 18.85
CA PHE A 61 18.39 3.27 18.44
C PHE A 61 16.96 2.88 18.88
N ARG A 62 16.53 3.20 20.12
CA ARG A 62 15.13 3.03 20.56
C ARG A 62 14.10 3.81 19.73
N LYS A 63 14.45 5.02 19.29
CA LYS A 63 13.57 5.86 18.44
C LYS A 63 13.66 5.52 16.96
N SER A 64 14.73 4.86 16.55
CA SER A 64 14.90 4.29 15.22
C SER A 64 14.32 2.89 15.20
N THR A 65 13.00 2.76 15.29
CA THR A 65 12.25 1.49 15.16
C THR A 65 12.41 0.78 13.80
N CYS A 66 13.40 1.17 12.99
CA CYS A 66 13.82 0.51 11.76
C CYS A 66 15.02 -0.45 11.98
N GLU A 67 15.23 -0.97 13.20
CA GLU A 67 16.37 -1.84 13.55
C GLU A 67 16.44 -3.15 12.75
N ASN A 68 15.37 -3.57 12.08
CA ASN A 68 15.34 -4.87 11.40
C ASN A 68 15.50 -4.82 9.86
N VAL A 69 15.67 -3.64 9.26
CA VAL A 69 15.82 -3.56 7.79
C VAL A 69 17.32 -3.55 7.44
N THR A 70 17.84 -4.72 7.05
CA THR A 70 19.23 -4.90 6.60
C THR A 70 19.56 -3.93 5.45
N ALA A 71 20.83 -3.53 5.32
CA ALA A 71 21.28 -2.69 4.19
C ALA A 71 20.89 -3.28 2.82
N LYS A 72 20.90 -4.62 2.69
CA LYS A 72 20.39 -5.35 1.53
C LYS A 72 18.92 -5.00 1.22
N ASN A 73 18.06 -5.05 2.22
CA ASN A 73 16.64 -4.72 2.09
C ASN A 73 16.42 -3.23 1.76
N LYS A 74 17.18 -2.33 2.39
CA LYS A 74 17.13 -0.88 2.06
C LYS A 74 17.50 -0.61 0.60
N ASN A 75 18.53 -1.28 0.09
CA ASN A 75 18.93 -1.16 -1.32
C ASN A 75 17.87 -1.75 -2.25
N ALA A 76 17.27 -2.89 -1.89
CA ALA A 76 16.20 -3.51 -2.66
C ALA A 76 14.94 -2.63 -2.71
N ILE A 77 14.53 -2.04 -1.58
CA ILE A 77 13.46 -1.04 -1.52
C ILE A 77 13.76 0.12 -2.46
N ASN A 78 14.96 0.71 -2.38
CA ASN A 78 15.34 1.82 -3.26
C ASN A 78 15.31 1.45 -4.74
N SER A 79 15.64 0.21 -5.09
CA SER A 79 15.54 -0.29 -6.47
C SER A 79 14.08 -0.33 -6.94
N VAL A 80 13.18 -0.91 -6.14
CA VAL A 80 11.75 -1.00 -6.47
C VAL A 80 11.09 0.38 -6.46
N VAL A 81 11.47 1.28 -5.55
CA VAL A 81 10.98 2.67 -5.55
C VAL A 81 11.34 3.38 -6.86
N ARG A 82 12.57 3.19 -7.35
CA ARG A 82 12.99 3.80 -8.63
C ARG A 82 12.19 3.25 -9.80
N GLU A 83 11.92 1.95 -9.81
CA GLU A 83 11.11 1.30 -10.83
C GLU A 83 9.64 1.75 -10.77
N ALA A 84 9.06 1.81 -9.57
CA ALA A 84 7.71 2.26 -9.30
C ALA A 84 7.46 3.72 -9.72
N LEU A 85 8.43 4.62 -9.50
CA LEU A 85 8.31 6.01 -9.93
C LEU A 85 8.28 6.17 -11.45
N GLY A 86 8.79 5.21 -12.22
CA GLY A 86 8.77 5.21 -13.68
C GLY A 86 7.61 4.43 -14.29
N ALA A 87 6.89 3.63 -13.50
CA ALA A 87 5.80 2.79 -13.99
C ALA A 87 4.46 3.56 -14.02
N PRO A 88 3.60 3.26 -15.02
CA PRO A 88 2.26 3.84 -15.06
C PRO A 88 1.39 3.32 -13.91
N ARG A 89 0.33 4.08 -13.56
CA ARG A 89 -0.70 3.73 -12.55
C ARG A 89 -0.20 3.69 -11.09
N ILE A 90 0.90 4.37 -10.81
CA ILE A 90 1.44 4.55 -9.46
C ILE A 90 1.20 6.00 -9.02
N TYR A 91 0.32 6.15 -8.02
CA TYR A 91 -0.18 7.42 -7.49
C TYR A 91 0.43 7.77 -6.13
N PHE A 92 1.56 7.13 -5.79
CA PHE A 92 2.29 7.33 -4.55
C PHE A 92 3.57 8.11 -4.78
N ASN A 93 3.89 8.99 -3.84
CA ASN A 93 5.17 9.69 -3.84
C ASN A 93 6.31 8.78 -3.32
N LYS A 94 7.55 9.23 -3.49
CA LYS A 94 8.74 8.46 -3.08
C LYS A 94 8.74 8.04 -1.60
N THR A 95 8.28 8.91 -0.71
CA THR A 95 8.22 8.63 0.73
C THR A 95 7.12 7.63 1.08
N GLU A 96 5.94 7.76 0.48
CA GLU A 96 4.82 6.82 0.63
C GLU A 96 5.21 5.43 0.12
N LEU A 97 5.83 5.35 -1.06
CA LEU A 97 6.36 4.09 -1.61
C LEU A 97 7.37 3.44 -0.68
N SER A 98 8.27 4.23 -0.08
CA SER A 98 9.21 3.71 0.91
C SER A 98 8.47 3.10 2.09
N ILE A 99 7.47 3.78 2.68
CA ILE A 99 6.72 3.29 3.83
C ILE A 99 5.94 2.01 3.48
N ILE A 100 5.25 1.99 2.34
CA ILE A 100 4.50 0.81 1.86
C ILE A 100 5.43 -0.38 1.67
N LEU A 101 6.61 -0.18 1.10
CA LEU A 101 7.60 -1.27 0.92
C LEU A 101 8.23 -1.73 2.24
N HIS A 102 8.29 -0.87 3.26
CA HIS A 102 8.65 -1.31 4.60
C HIS A 102 7.56 -2.19 5.23
N MET A 103 6.28 -1.84 5.04
CA MET A 103 5.15 -2.71 5.44
C MET A 103 5.22 -4.06 4.71
N TYR A 104 5.50 -4.03 3.40
CA TYR A 104 5.68 -5.24 2.59
C TYR A 104 6.76 -6.16 3.14
N ILE A 105 7.95 -5.63 3.46
CA ILE A 105 9.05 -6.42 4.03
C ILE A 105 8.69 -6.99 5.40
N GLN A 106 7.90 -6.27 6.20
CA GLN A 106 7.44 -6.78 7.48
C GLN A 106 6.47 -7.95 7.30
N MET A 107 5.65 -7.95 6.25
CA MET A 107 4.74 -9.05 5.93
C MET A 107 5.47 -10.29 5.37
N THR A 108 6.56 -10.11 4.63
CA THR A 108 7.33 -11.23 4.03
C THR A 108 8.33 -11.89 4.98
N GLY A 109 8.37 -11.49 6.25
CA GLY A 109 9.32 -12.03 7.24
C GLY A 109 10.70 -11.38 7.17
N GLN A 110 10.76 -10.09 6.86
CA GLN A 110 11.99 -9.28 6.78
C GLN A 110 12.90 -9.59 5.58
N GLU A 111 12.33 -10.13 4.50
CA GLU A 111 13.06 -10.39 3.26
C GLU A 111 12.36 -9.77 2.06
N MET A 112 13.13 -9.12 1.18
CA MET A 112 12.59 -8.62 -0.09
C MET A 112 12.47 -9.77 -1.10
N ARG A 113 11.36 -10.52 -1.00
CA ARG A 113 10.96 -11.60 -1.91
C ARG A 113 9.58 -11.34 -2.47
N ASP A 114 9.18 -12.12 -3.47
CA ASP A 114 7.79 -12.12 -3.94
C ASP A 114 6.87 -12.65 -2.83
N ILE A 115 5.70 -12.01 -2.66
CA ILE A 115 4.68 -12.46 -1.71
C ILE A 115 3.91 -13.64 -2.31
N SER A 116 3.54 -14.59 -1.46
CA SER A 116 2.60 -15.64 -1.84
C SER A 116 1.18 -15.08 -1.95
N THR A 117 0.33 -15.80 -2.68
CA THR A 117 -1.09 -15.48 -2.77
C THR A 117 -1.75 -15.37 -1.39
N GLU A 118 -1.42 -16.26 -0.46
CA GLU A 118 -2.04 -16.29 0.88
C GLU A 118 -1.62 -15.09 1.74
N GLU A 119 -0.38 -14.62 1.63
CA GLU A 119 0.09 -13.41 2.31
C GLU A 119 -0.62 -12.15 1.77
N MET A 120 -0.82 -12.08 0.44
CA MET A 120 -1.59 -10.99 -0.17
C MET A 120 -3.05 -11.00 0.27
N LYS A 121 -3.70 -12.18 0.23
CA LYS A 121 -5.08 -12.33 0.70
C LYS A 121 -5.22 -11.92 2.17
N GLY A 122 -4.30 -12.38 3.01
CA GLY A 122 -4.27 -12.03 4.44
C GLY A 122 -4.18 -10.52 4.66
N PHE A 123 -3.40 -9.82 3.85
CA PHE A 123 -3.31 -8.36 3.87
C PHE A 123 -4.59 -7.67 3.38
N LEU A 124 -5.09 -8.06 2.22
CA LEU A 124 -6.33 -7.49 1.65
C LEU A 124 -7.52 -7.68 2.59
N HIS A 125 -7.64 -8.86 3.22
CA HIS A 125 -8.70 -9.14 4.19
C HIS A 125 -8.50 -8.34 5.49
N SER A 126 -7.32 -8.44 6.11
CA SER A 126 -7.11 -7.89 7.46
C SER A 126 -6.89 -6.38 7.49
N THR A 127 -6.33 -5.80 6.42
CA THR A 127 -5.98 -4.38 6.35
C THR A 127 -6.97 -3.58 5.53
N LEU A 128 -7.47 -4.13 4.42
CA LEU A 128 -8.42 -3.44 3.52
C LEU A 128 -9.87 -3.89 3.68
N GLY A 129 -10.15 -4.88 4.53
CA GLY A 129 -11.51 -5.33 4.86
C GLY A 129 -12.21 -6.09 3.73
N ILE A 130 -11.48 -6.60 2.74
CA ILE A 130 -12.06 -7.35 1.62
C ILE A 130 -12.36 -8.77 2.08
N THR A 131 -13.64 -9.11 2.22
CA THR A 131 -14.09 -10.39 2.80
C THR A 131 -14.41 -11.46 1.76
N ASN A 132 -14.81 -11.08 0.55
CA ASN A 132 -15.22 -12.04 -0.47
C ASN A 132 -14.00 -12.84 -1.01
N PRO A 133 -13.99 -14.18 -0.90
CA PRO A 133 -12.86 -15.00 -1.32
C PRO A 133 -12.59 -14.94 -2.82
N TYR A 134 -13.62 -14.82 -3.66
CA TYR A 134 -13.45 -14.70 -5.11
C TYR A 134 -12.81 -13.38 -5.50
N SER A 135 -13.14 -12.30 -4.79
CA SER A 135 -12.51 -10.98 -4.94
C SER A 135 -11.04 -11.03 -4.53
N LEU A 136 -10.71 -11.71 -3.43
CA LEU A 136 -9.35 -11.89 -2.95
C LEU A 136 -8.49 -12.71 -3.94
N ASP A 137 -9.03 -13.83 -4.43
CA ASP A 137 -8.38 -14.66 -5.46
C ASP A 137 -8.18 -13.88 -6.76
N GLY A 138 -9.21 -13.17 -7.22
CA GLY A 138 -9.14 -12.42 -8.46
C GLY A 138 -8.20 -11.21 -8.37
N LEU A 139 -8.11 -10.52 -7.23
CA LEU A 139 -7.12 -9.45 -7.03
C LEU A 139 -5.69 -9.97 -7.12
N CYS A 140 -5.42 -11.17 -6.60
CA CYS A 140 -4.11 -11.80 -6.74
C CYS A 140 -3.80 -12.15 -8.21
N ARG A 141 -4.78 -12.67 -8.96
CA ARG A 141 -4.64 -12.96 -10.40
C ARG A 141 -4.42 -11.68 -11.21
N ALA A 142 -5.28 -10.68 -11.01
CA ALA A 142 -5.23 -9.40 -11.71
C ALA A 142 -3.89 -8.69 -11.48
N SER A 143 -3.35 -8.74 -10.25
CA SER A 143 -2.02 -8.20 -9.93
C SER A 143 -0.91 -8.80 -10.81
N GLY A 144 -0.97 -10.10 -11.09
CA GLY A 144 -0.01 -10.77 -11.98
C GLY A 144 -0.19 -10.40 -13.45
N VAL A 145 -1.44 -10.36 -13.93
CA VAL A 145 -1.77 -10.02 -15.33
C VAL A 145 -1.35 -8.59 -15.66
N MET A 146 -1.61 -7.64 -14.75
CA MET A 146 -1.24 -6.24 -14.92
C MET A 146 0.27 -5.97 -14.76
N ASP A 147 1.07 -6.96 -14.34
CA ASP A 147 2.53 -6.86 -14.25
C ASP A 147 3.24 -7.49 -15.44
N SER A 148 2.64 -8.50 -16.04
CA SER A 148 3.14 -9.11 -17.28
C SER A 148 2.65 -8.32 -18.50
N ALA A 149 3.55 -7.65 -19.21
CA ALA A 149 3.29 -7.15 -20.57
C ALA A 149 2.93 -8.25 -21.59
N THR A 150 2.95 -9.52 -21.17
CA THR A 150 2.66 -10.71 -21.96
C THR A 150 1.77 -11.62 -21.12
N GLY A 151 0.46 -11.60 -21.39
CA GLY A 151 -0.59 -12.29 -20.63
C GLY A 151 -0.51 -13.82 -20.66
N VAL A 152 0.50 -14.40 -20.02
CA VAL A 152 0.62 -15.85 -19.82
C VAL A 152 1.21 -16.13 -18.44
N GLY A 153 0.42 -16.84 -17.63
CA GLY A 153 0.93 -17.61 -16.50
C GLY A 153 0.64 -16.99 -15.14
N SER A 154 -0.27 -17.64 -14.42
CA SER A 154 -0.48 -17.49 -12.98
C SER A 154 0.86 -17.72 -12.25
N LYS A 155 1.62 -16.65 -12.04
CA LYS A 155 2.69 -16.68 -11.05
C LYS A 155 1.99 -16.82 -9.71
N ARG A 156 2.23 -17.92 -9.02
CA ARG A 156 1.81 -18.14 -7.62
C ARG A 156 2.41 -17.09 -6.65
N HIS A 157 3.26 -16.22 -7.16
CA HIS A 157 3.99 -15.20 -6.43
C HIS A 157 3.78 -13.84 -7.10
N ILE A 158 3.56 -12.82 -6.29
CA ILE A 158 3.29 -11.44 -6.72
C ILE A 158 4.56 -10.62 -6.44
N SER A 159 5.03 -9.90 -7.46
CA SER A 159 6.21 -9.04 -7.34
C SER A 159 5.94 -7.85 -6.41
N PRO A 160 6.96 -7.28 -5.75
CA PRO A 160 6.79 -6.09 -4.94
C PRO A 160 6.22 -4.90 -5.73
N LEU A 161 6.54 -4.80 -7.02
CA LEU A 161 6.01 -3.77 -7.91
C LEU A 161 4.51 -3.99 -8.19
N ALA A 162 4.12 -5.22 -8.50
CA ALA A 162 2.71 -5.58 -8.71
C ALA A 162 1.87 -5.29 -7.45
N PHE A 163 2.40 -5.63 -6.27
CA PHE A 163 1.76 -5.30 -4.99
C PHE A 163 1.50 -3.79 -4.84
N VAL A 164 2.53 -2.97 -5.06
CA VAL A 164 2.42 -1.51 -4.98
C VAL A 164 1.44 -0.96 -6.03
N ARG A 165 1.47 -1.49 -7.25
CA ARG A 165 0.56 -1.07 -8.34
C ARG A 165 -0.89 -1.38 -7.99
N THR A 166 -1.19 -2.61 -7.54
CA THR A 166 -2.54 -3.00 -7.12
C THR A 166 -3.02 -2.11 -5.98
N LEU A 167 -2.19 -1.87 -4.98
CA LEU A 167 -2.55 -0.99 -3.86
C LEU A 167 -2.78 0.47 -4.31
N SER A 168 -1.98 0.95 -5.26
CA SER A 168 -2.13 2.28 -5.86
C SER A 168 -3.48 2.44 -6.54
N ILE A 169 -3.88 1.46 -7.36
CA ILE A 169 -5.17 1.48 -8.08
C ILE A 169 -6.35 1.38 -7.10
N LEU A 170 -6.26 0.49 -6.11
CA LEU A 170 -7.31 0.32 -5.10
C LEU A 170 -7.54 1.61 -4.31
N LEU A 171 -6.48 2.25 -3.82
CA LEU A 171 -6.60 3.39 -2.91
C LEU A 171 -6.82 4.72 -3.64
N ARG A 172 -6.10 4.95 -4.74
CA ARG A 172 -6.02 6.25 -5.45
C ARG A 172 -6.24 6.17 -6.97
N GLY A 173 -6.56 4.99 -7.50
CA GLY A 173 -6.75 4.79 -8.93
C GLY A 173 -7.89 5.61 -9.51
N THR A 174 -7.76 5.94 -10.80
CA THR A 174 -8.85 6.52 -11.57
C THR A 174 -9.98 5.50 -11.76
N ILE A 175 -11.18 5.96 -12.13
CA ILE A 175 -12.27 5.05 -12.47
C ILE A 175 -11.88 4.08 -13.59
N ASP A 176 -11.06 4.53 -14.53
CA ASP A 176 -10.58 3.75 -15.65
C ASP A 176 -9.63 2.63 -15.21
N ASP A 177 -8.66 2.94 -14.35
CA ASP A 177 -7.74 1.93 -13.78
C ASP A 177 -8.49 0.92 -12.91
N ARG A 178 -9.48 1.40 -12.16
CA ARG A 178 -10.32 0.56 -11.30
C ARG A 178 -11.25 -0.33 -12.12
N ALA A 179 -11.79 0.17 -13.24
CA ALA A 179 -12.58 -0.63 -14.16
C ALA A 179 -11.74 -1.74 -14.81
N GLU A 180 -10.51 -1.43 -15.22
CA GLU A 180 -9.60 -2.46 -15.74
C GLU A 180 -9.22 -3.49 -14.69
N LEU A 181 -8.89 -3.05 -13.46
CA LEU A 181 -8.62 -3.96 -12.36
C LEU A 181 -9.84 -4.84 -12.06
N ALA A 182 -11.03 -4.24 -11.93
CA ALA A 182 -12.27 -4.98 -11.66
C ALA A 182 -12.54 -6.02 -12.77
N PHE A 183 -12.39 -5.64 -14.03
CA PHE A 183 -12.54 -6.57 -15.16
C PHE A 183 -11.66 -7.82 -15.00
N HIS A 184 -10.36 -7.63 -14.72
CA HIS A 184 -9.44 -8.76 -14.52
C HIS A 184 -9.72 -9.58 -13.25
N VAL A 185 -10.39 -9.00 -12.25
CA VAL A 185 -10.83 -9.74 -11.07
C VAL A 185 -12.04 -10.61 -11.39
N VAL A 186 -12.99 -10.08 -12.17
CA VAL A 186 -14.21 -10.79 -12.63
C VAL A 186 -13.85 -11.91 -13.61
N ASP A 187 -12.90 -11.65 -14.51
CA ASP A 187 -12.42 -12.58 -15.53
C ASP A 187 -11.71 -13.78 -14.87
N PHE A 188 -12.50 -14.82 -14.57
CA PHE A 188 -12.04 -15.97 -13.82
C PHE A 188 -11.20 -16.93 -14.68
N ASP A 189 -11.57 -17.09 -15.95
CA ASP A 189 -10.87 -17.97 -16.88
C ASP A 189 -9.77 -17.25 -17.68
N GLY A 190 -9.74 -15.92 -17.65
CA GLY A 190 -8.65 -15.12 -18.20
C GLY A 190 -8.70 -15.03 -19.73
N ASP A 191 -9.87 -15.27 -20.34
CA ASP A 191 -10.05 -15.20 -21.79
C ASP A 191 -10.37 -13.77 -22.28
N GLY A 192 -10.49 -12.81 -21.36
CA GLY A 192 -10.77 -11.42 -21.67
C GLY A 192 -12.23 -11.15 -22.02
N LEU A 193 -13.15 -12.06 -21.69
CA LEU A 193 -14.58 -11.97 -22.00
C LEU A 193 -15.45 -12.31 -20.78
N LEU A 194 -16.19 -11.34 -20.26
CA LEU A 194 -17.13 -11.62 -19.15
C LEU A 194 -18.42 -12.21 -19.68
N ARG A 195 -18.88 -13.31 -19.06
CA ARG A 195 -20.12 -14.02 -19.37
C ARG A 195 -21.04 -14.06 -18.15
N LYS A 196 -22.32 -14.27 -18.44
CA LYS A 196 -23.37 -14.33 -17.41
C LYS A 196 -23.22 -15.52 -16.46
N THR A 197 -22.95 -16.70 -17.02
CA THR A 197 -23.10 -17.98 -16.31
C THR A 197 -21.93 -18.34 -15.42
N VAL A 198 -20.74 -17.78 -15.68
CA VAL A 198 -19.49 -18.19 -15.02
C VAL A 198 -19.02 -17.11 -14.06
N GLU A 199 -18.88 -15.87 -14.52
CA GLU A 199 -18.18 -14.84 -13.78
C GLU A 199 -19.11 -14.11 -12.80
N PHE A 200 -20.24 -13.56 -13.26
CA PHE A 200 -21.12 -12.75 -12.40
C PHE A 200 -21.78 -13.55 -11.27
N ARG A 201 -22.21 -14.79 -11.52
CA ARG A 201 -22.79 -15.64 -10.45
C ARG A 201 -21.78 -16.00 -9.37
N ARG A 202 -20.53 -16.28 -9.75
CA ARG A 202 -19.47 -16.61 -8.78
C ARG A 202 -19.06 -15.38 -7.97
N LEU A 203 -19.06 -14.21 -8.60
CA LEU A 203 -18.76 -12.94 -7.95
C LEU A 203 -19.70 -12.65 -6.77
N LEU A 204 -21.01 -12.83 -6.99
CA LEU A 204 -22.06 -12.53 -6.01
C LEU A 204 -22.27 -13.65 -4.98
N HIS A 205 -21.46 -14.71 -5.04
CA HIS A 205 -21.54 -15.82 -4.10
C HIS A 205 -21.31 -15.32 -2.67
N ASN A 206 -22.22 -15.67 -1.75
CA ASN A 206 -22.22 -15.22 -0.35
C ASN A 206 -22.20 -13.69 -0.16
N SER A 207 -22.62 -12.91 -1.16
CA SER A 207 -22.71 -11.45 -1.03
C SER A 207 -24.05 -11.00 -0.44
N PHE A 208 -25.08 -11.87 -0.47
CA PHE A 208 -26.40 -11.61 0.06
C PHE A 208 -26.66 -12.39 1.35
N ASP A 209 -27.19 -11.71 2.36
CA ASP A 209 -27.84 -12.38 3.48
C ASP A 209 -29.21 -12.87 3.01
N VAL A 210 -29.32 -14.18 2.80
CA VAL A 210 -30.53 -14.83 2.28
C VAL A 210 -31.73 -14.59 3.20
N SER A 211 -31.52 -14.47 4.52
CA SER A 211 -32.60 -14.26 5.49
C SER A 211 -33.28 -12.88 5.36
N ILE A 212 -32.56 -11.91 4.78
CA ILE A 212 -33.04 -10.53 4.58
C ILE A 212 -33.45 -10.31 3.13
N SER A 213 -32.73 -10.91 2.19
CA SER A 213 -32.78 -10.53 0.77
C SER A 213 -33.78 -11.35 -0.04
N ALA A 214 -33.99 -12.63 0.31
CA ALA A 214 -34.93 -13.50 -0.40
C ALA A 214 -36.35 -13.29 0.13
N GLN A 215 -37.35 -13.22 -0.76
CA GLN A 215 -38.74 -13.10 -0.32
C GLN A 215 -39.22 -14.37 0.38
N ASN A 216 -38.72 -15.53 -0.07
CA ASN A 216 -38.96 -16.83 0.53
C ASN A 216 -37.65 -17.63 0.64
N PRO A 217 -36.85 -17.39 1.70
CA PRO A 217 -35.54 -18.04 1.89
C PRO A 217 -35.58 -19.57 1.84
N GLU A 218 -36.68 -20.17 2.31
CA GLU A 218 -36.88 -21.62 2.40
C GLU A 218 -37.17 -22.28 1.04
N ILE A 219 -37.63 -21.50 0.06
CA ILE A 219 -38.10 -22.00 -1.25
C ILE A 219 -37.07 -21.69 -2.35
N ASP A 220 -36.57 -20.46 -2.40
CA ASP A 220 -35.58 -20.02 -3.39
C ASP A 220 -34.53 -19.10 -2.74
N PRO A 221 -33.51 -19.67 -2.07
CA PRO A 221 -32.44 -18.88 -1.46
C PRO A 221 -31.56 -18.16 -2.49
N ASP A 222 -31.58 -18.60 -3.75
CA ASP A 222 -30.76 -18.05 -4.84
C ASP A 222 -31.43 -16.87 -5.54
N GLU A 223 -32.71 -16.58 -5.27
CA GLU A 223 -33.50 -15.49 -5.88
C GLU A 223 -32.73 -14.15 -5.95
N PRO A 224 -32.16 -13.62 -4.84
CA PRO A 224 -31.50 -12.30 -4.86
C PRO A 224 -30.25 -12.29 -5.75
N SER A 225 -29.50 -13.38 -5.71
CA SER A 225 -28.29 -13.52 -6.53
C SER A 225 -28.65 -13.59 -8.02
N ARG A 226 -29.66 -14.38 -8.37
CA ARG A 226 -30.14 -14.54 -9.75
C ARG A 226 -30.66 -13.22 -10.30
N ASP A 227 -31.47 -12.52 -9.54
CA ASP A 227 -32.10 -11.27 -9.99
C ASP A 227 -31.07 -10.16 -10.15
N THR A 228 -30.08 -10.09 -9.25
CA THR A 228 -28.95 -9.15 -9.39
C THR A 228 -28.08 -9.47 -10.60
N VAL A 229 -27.74 -10.76 -10.83
CA VAL A 229 -27.02 -11.16 -12.05
C VAL A 229 -27.82 -10.77 -13.30
N ASN A 230 -29.12 -11.01 -13.32
CA ASN A 230 -29.98 -10.65 -14.44
C ASN A 230 -29.97 -9.14 -14.69
N TYR A 231 -30.15 -8.33 -13.64
CA TYR A 231 -30.10 -6.87 -13.74
C TYR A 231 -28.75 -6.36 -14.26
N LEU A 232 -27.64 -6.88 -13.73
CA LEU A 232 -26.30 -6.51 -14.20
C LEU A 232 -26.06 -6.92 -15.65
N CYS A 233 -26.54 -8.10 -16.04
CA CYS A 233 -26.45 -8.58 -17.41
C CYS A 233 -27.27 -7.73 -18.38
N ASP A 234 -28.48 -7.35 -18.00
CA ASP A 234 -29.32 -6.46 -18.80
C ASP A 234 -28.66 -5.08 -18.95
N LYS A 235 -28.02 -4.59 -17.88
CA LYS A 235 -27.34 -3.30 -17.90
C LYS A 235 -26.04 -3.31 -18.72
N LEU A 236 -25.28 -4.39 -18.63
CA LEU A 236 -24.04 -4.58 -19.40
C LEU A 236 -24.29 -5.11 -20.81
N ASN A 237 -25.55 -5.31 -21.21
CA ASN A 237 -25.93 -6.00 -22.45
C ASN A 237 -25.23 -7.36 -22.62
N CYS A 238 -25.05 -8.10 -21.52
CA CYS A 238 -24.46 -9.44 -21.49
C CYS A 238 -25.57 -10.49 -21.60
N THR A 239 -25.79 -11.00 -22.82
CA THR A 239 -26.74 -12.08 -23.09
C THR A 239 -26.04 -13.43 -23.13
N VAL A 240 -26.78 -14.53 -23.30
CA VAL A 240 -26.19 -15.88 -23.46
C VAL A 240 -25.25 -15.96 -24.68
N THR A 241 -25.44 -15.08 -25.67
CA THR A 241 -24.67 -15.05 -26.94
C THR A 241 -23.72 -13.86 -27.04
N SER A 242 -23.82 -12.86 -26.15
CA SER A 242 -22.98 -11.66 -26.17
C SER A 242 -22.12 -11.58 -24.92
N HIS A 243 -20.86 -11.20 -25.12
CA HIS A 243 -19.84 -11.12 -24.09
C HIS A 243 -19.44 -9.66 -23.87
N VAL A 244 -18.97 -9.37 -22.66
CA VAL A 244 -18.46 -8.04 -22.32
C VAL A 244 -16.95 -8.05 -22.50
N SER A 245 -16.45 -7.29 -23.47
CA SER A 245 -15.02 -7.08 -23.67
C SER A 245 -14.49 -5.95 -22.78
N LEU A 246 -13.19 -5.95 -22.47
CA LEU A 246 -12.56 -4.91 -21.63
C LEU A 246 -12.81 -3.47 -22.13
N PRO A 247 -12.67 -3.13 -23.43
CA PRO A 247 -12.91 -1.76 -23.89
C PRO A 247 -14.35 -1.31 -23.69
N TYR A 248 -15.31 -2.21 -23.93
CA TYR A 248 -16.73 -1.93 -23.72
C TYR A 248 -17.04 -1.78 -22.23
N PHE A 249 -16.48 -2.64 -21.38
CA PHE A 249 -16.62 -2.55 -19.93
C PHE A 249 -16.09 -1.21 -19.39
N ARG A 250 -14.90 -0.78 -19.83
CA ARG A 250 -14.32 0.51 -19.43
C ARG A 250 -15.20 1.69 -19.83
N ALA A 251 -15.72 1.71 -21.05
CA ALA A 251 -16.64 2.75 -21.51
C ALA A 251 -17.91 2.80 -20.64
N MET A 252 -18.50 1.64 -20.33
CA MET A 252 -19.67 1.55 -19.46
C MET A 252 -19.37 2.05 -18.03
N CYS A 253 -18.23 1.70 -17.45
CA CYS A 253 -17.84 2.17 -16.11
C CYS A 253 -17.54 3.68 -16.06
N LEU A 254 -17.15 4.28 -17.18
CA LEU A 254 -16.98 5.74 -17.27
C LEU A 254 -18.34 6.46 -17.29
N GLU A 255 -19.33 5.90 -17.99
CA GLU A 255 -20.70 6.44 -17.99
C GLU A 255 -21.41 6.19 -16.65
N GLU A 256 -21.19 5.02 -16.06
CA GLU A 256 -21.84 4.55 -14.85
C GLU A 256 -20.82 4.01 -13.83
N PRO A 257 -20.18 4.90 -13.04
CA PRO A 257 -19.12 4.52 -12.09
C PRO A 257 -19.55 3.51 -11.01
N TRP A 258 -20.83 3.51 -10.64
CA TRP A 258 -21.41 2.61 -9.66
C TRP A 258 -21.25 1.13 -10.04
N ILE A 259 -21.13 0.82 -11.34
CA ILE A 259 -20.93 -0.55 -11.84
C ILE A 259 -19.66 -1.17 -11.25
N VAL A 260 -18.58 -0.39 -11.09
CA VAL A 260 -17.31 -0.89 -10.55
C VAL A 260 -17.46 -1.28 -9.08
N GLU A 261 -18.19 -0.48 -8.29
CA GLU A 261 -18.45 -0.74 -6.87
C GLU A 261 -19.44 -1.89 -6.66
N CYS A 262 -20.49 -1.96 -7.47
CA CYS A 262 -21.51 -2.99 -7.37
C CYS A 262 -21.03 -4.34 -7.87
N LEU A 263 -20.19 -4.37 -8.90
CA LEU A 263 -19.66 -5.64 -9.40
C LEU A 263 -18.73 -6.26 -8.38
N LEU A 264 -17.91 -5.49 -7.66
CA LEU A 264 -17.14 -6.04 -6.56
C LEU A 264 -16.88 -5.05 -5.42
N PRO A 265 -16.97 -5.52 -4.16
CA PRO A 265 -16.32 -4.88 -3.00
C PRO A 265 -14.78 -5.08 -3.04
N CYS A 266 -14.17 -5.03 -4.22
CA CYS A 266 -12.71 -5.03 -4.37
C CYS A 266 -12.11 -3.69 -3.97
N ILE A 267 -12.90 -2.62 -4.07
CA ILE A 267 -12.50 -1.31 -3.62
C ILE A 267 -12.71 -1.27 -2.10
N PRO A 268 -11.65 -0.98 -1.32
CA PRO A 268 -11.78 -0.85 0.13
C PRO A 268 -12.82 0.24 0.46
N GLU A 269 -13.64 0.00 1.48
CA GLU A 269 -14.59 1.00 1.99
C GLU A 269 -13.85 2.32 2.24
N GLU A 270 -14.50 3.45 1.94
CA GLU A 270 -13.88 4.78 2.06
C GLU A 270 -13.26 5.02 3.44
N ARG A 271 -13.94 4.61 4.52
CA ARG A 271 -13.43 4.68 5.88
C ARG A 271 -12.11 3.92 6.03
N ILE A 272 -12.07 2.67 5.55
CA ILE A 272 -10.88 1.82 5.64
C ILE A 272 -9.74 2.40 4.81
N ASN A 273 -10.05 2.91 3.62
CA ASN A 273 -9.10 3.59 2.74
C ASN A 273 -8.47 4.81 3.43
N ILE A 274 -9.26 5.68 4.07
CA ILE A 274 -8.77 6.84 4.83
C ILE A 274 -7.85 6.41 5.97
N VAL A 275 -8.29 5.45 6.78
CA VAL A 275 -7.52 4.96 7.93
C VAL A 275 -6.19 4.37 7.48
N PHE A 276 -6.20 3.55 6.43
CA PHE A 276 -4.99 2.95 5.90
C PHE A 276 -4.05 3.99 5.29
N GLN A 277 -4.55 4.94 4.49
CA GLN A 277 -3.74 6.02 3.93
C GLN A 277 -3.07 6.88 5.01
N SER A 278 -3.77 7.11 6.13
CA SER A 278 -3.23 7.87 7.26
C SER A 278 -2.00 7.22 7.91
N LEU A 279 -1.72 5.94 7.64
CA LEU A 279 -0.53 5.25 8.14
C LEU A 279 0.76 5.66 7.41
N PHE A 280 0.64 6.11 6.16
CA PHE A 280 1.81 6.41 5.31
C PHE A 280 1.78 7.79 4.65
N THR A 281 0.67 8.52 4.76
CA THR A 281 0.56 9.89 4.24
C THR A 281 -0.16 10.82 5.22
N THR A 282 0.21 12.09 5.17
CA THR A 282 -0.51 13.17 5.88
C THR A 282 -1.63 13.77 5.01
N SER A 283 -1.53 13.59 3.70
CA SER A 283 -2.51 14.11 2.73
C SER A 283 -3.26 12.94 2.11
N VAL A 284 -4.40 12.59 2.71
CA VAL A 284 -5.26 11.52 2.21
C VAL A 284 -5.91 11.94 0.90
N HIS A 285 -5.74 11.12 -0.14
CA HIS A 285 -6.40 11.33 -1.43
C HIS A 285 -7.45 10.25 -1.64
N ILE A 286 -8.71 10.65 -1.69
CA ILE A 286 -9.82 9.76 -2.01
C ILE A 286 -10.29 10.12 -3.42
N PRO A 287 -10.21 9.21 -4.39
CA PRO A 287 -10.78 9.47 -5.70
C PRO A 287 -12.31 9.55 -5.58
N SER A 288 -12.87 10.72 -5.89
CA SER A 288 -14.32 10.91 -5.98
C SER A 288 -14.88 10.00 -7.07
N LEU A 289 -15.77 9.08 -6.67
CA LEU A 289 -16.48 8.16 -7.57
C LEU A 289 -17.66 8.84 -8.29
N GLU A 290 -18.10 9.99 -7.77
CA GLU A 290 -19.05 10.87 -8.42
C GLU A 290 -18.32 11.71 -9.48
N HIS A 291 -18.55 11.41 -10.76
CA HIS A 291 -18.47 12.47 -11.75
C HIS A 291 -19.59 13.45 -11.42
N SER A 292 -19.22 14.69 -11.09
CA SER A 292 -20.11 15.82 -11.26
C SER A 292 -20.55 15.77 -12.71
N ARG A 293 -21.80 15.34 -12.96
CA ARG A 293 -22.44 15.47 -14.26
C ARG A 293 -22.11 16.88 -14.72
N GLN A 294 -21.27 17.02 -15.75
CA GLN A 294 -21.26 18.28 -16.48
C GLN A 294 -22.66 18.36 -17.08
N ILE A 295 -23.53 19.06 -16.35
CA ILE A 295 -24.84 19.49 -16.84
C ILE A 295 -24.49 20.36 -18.04
N SER A 296 -24.43 19.73 -19.20
CA SER A 296 -24.36 20.40 -20.48
C SER A 296 -25.68 21.14 -20.58
N ARG A 297 -25.60 22.46 -20.42
CA ARG A 297 -26.67 23.41 -20.70
C ARG A 297 -27.01 23.39 -22.19
#